data_AF-A0A7Z9G8Z8-F1
#
_entry.id   AF-A0A7Z9G8Z8-F1
#
_cell.length_a   1.000
_cell.length_b   1.000
_cell.length_c   1.000
_cell.angle_alpha   90.00
_cell.angle_beta   90.00
_cell.angle_gamma   90.00
#
_symmetry.space_group_name_H-M   'P 1'
#
loop_
_entity.id
_entity.type
_entity.pdbx_description
1 polymer ?
#
loop_
_entity_poly.entity_id
_entity_poly.type
_entity_poly.pdbx_seq_one_letter_code
_entity_poly.pdbx_strand_id
1 'polypeptide(L)'
;MLSTIDILDRAKGSNSDYWIAQQLGFKHQAMVSSWRKRGHVGAESIPTLCKMAGISVTTGLAICAIEGIKNKEKRAELLETLSFKQARRAVKLRLS
;
A
#
# COMPACT_ATOMS: atom_id res chain seq x y z
N MET A 1 1.78 6.79 7.85
CA MET A 1 1.00 5.60 7.43
C MET A 1 1.75 4.99 6.27
N LEU A 2 1.96 3.66 6.22
CA LEU A 2 2.55 3.01 5.05
C LEU A 2 1.62 3.19 3.83
N SER A 3 2.18 3.65 2.72
CA SER A 3 1.57 3.73 1.39
C SER A 3 2.03 2.58 0.48
N THR A 4 1.39 2.39 -0.67
CA THR A 4 1.89 1.42 -1.65
C THR A 4 3.25 1.80 -2.22
N ILE A 5 3.59 3.10 -2.26
CA ILE A 5 4.93 3.58 -2.63
C ILE A 5 5.95 3.24 -1.55
N ASP A 6 5.60 3.31 -0.27
CA ASP A 6 6.51 2.88 0.80
C ASP A 6 6.80 1.37 0.71
N ILE A 7 5.81 0.56 0.33
CA ILE A 7 6.00 -0.88 0.06
C ILE A 7 6.95 -1.07 -1.13
N LEU A 8 6.77 -0.31 -2.21
CA LEU A 8 7.67 -0.31 -3.36
C LEU A 8 9.10 0.08 -3.00
N ASP A 9 9.28 1.15 -2.21
CA ASP A 9 10.60 1.62 -1.81
C ASP A 9 11.30 0.65 -0.86
N ARG A 10 10.55 0.01 0.03
CA ARG A 10 11.07 -1.06 0.87
C ARG A 10 11.43 -2.32 0.08
N ALA A 11 10.62 -2.69 -0.91
CA ALA A 11 10.91 -3.80 -1.81
C ALA A 11 12.16 -3.52 -2.67
N LYS A 12 12.35 -2.27 -3.10
CA LYS A 12 13.53 -1.82 -3.84
C LYS A 12 14.79 -1.89 -2.98
N GLY A 13 14.73 -1.39 -1.75
CA GLY A 13 15.92 -1.21 -0.91
C GLY A 13 16.97 -0.35 -1.65
N SER A 14 18.20 -0.85 -1.73
CA SER A 14 19.31 -0.19 -2.44
C SER A 14 19.36 -0.50 -3.96
N ASN A 15 18.42 -1.28 -4.49
CA ASN A 15 18.38 -1.63 -5.91
C ASN A 15 17.78 -0.49 -6.77
N SER A 16 17.77 -0.69 -8.09
CA SER A 16 17.17 0.25 -9.05
C SER A 16 15.70 -0.05 -9.32
N ASP A 17 14.96 0.95 -9.83
CA ASP A 17 13.59 0.76 -10.32
C ASP A 17 13.54 -0.23 -11.49
N TYR A 18 14.61 -0.30 -12.30
CA TYR A 18 14.77 -1.33 -13.33
C TYR A 18 14.83 -2.73 -12.74
N TRP A 19 15.60 -2.92 -11.67
CA TRP A 19 15.67 -4.22 -10.98
C TRP A 19 14.30 -4.65 -10.45
N ILE A 20 13.55 -3.74 -9.84
CA ILE A 20 12.17 -4.02 -9.40
C ILE A 20 11.28 -4.43 -10.58
N ALA A 21 11.34 -3.70 -11.69
CA ALA A 21 10.56 -4.01 -12.88
C ALA A 21 10.84 -5.44 -13.38
N GLN A 22 12.10 -5.88 -13.36
CA GLN A 22 12.48 -7.24 -13.72
C GLN A 22 11.90 -8.29 -12.75
N GLN A 23 11.92 -8.04 -11.44
CA GLN A 23 11.33 -8.96 -10.45
C GLN A 23 9.82 -9.13 -10.63
N LEU A 24 9.15 -8.13 -11.19
CA LEU A 24 7.72 -8.14 -11.50
C LEU A 24 7.41 -8.68 -12.92
N GLY A 25 8.42 -9.09 -13.68
CA GLY A 25 8.26 -9.62 -15.04
C GLY A 25 8.08 -8.54 -16.13
N PHE A 26 8.34 -7.27 -15.83
CA PHE A 26 8.25 -6.19 -16.80
C PHE A 26 9.58 -6.01 -17.55
N LYS A 27 9.48 -5.81 -18.87
CA LYS A 27 10.65 -5.59 -19.74
C LYS A 27 11.34 -4.23 -19.51
N HIS A 28 10.63 -3.23 -19.00
CA HIS A 28 11.12 -1.86 -18.84
C HIS A 28 10.66 -1.20 -17.54
N GLN A 29 11.47 -0.27 -17.02
CA GLN A 29 11.19 0.47 -15.77
C GLN A 29 10.05 1.50 -15.86
N ALA A 30 9.53 1.77 -17.06
CA ALA A 30 8.52 2.81 -17.31
C ALA A 30 7.27 2.64 -16.45
N MET A 31 6.89 1.39 -16.14
CA MET A 31 5.77 1.09 -15.26
C MET A 31 6.03 1.55 -13.82
N VAL A 32 7.20 1.25 -13.27
CA VAL A 32 7.60 1.68 -11.92
C VAL A 32 7.69 3.20 -11.83
N SER A 33 8.28 3.86 -12.84
CA SER A 33 8.30 5.33 -12.92
C SER A 33 6.90 5.94 -12.98
N SER A 34 5.96 5.29 -13.69
CA SER A 34 4.56 5.70 -13.76
C SER A 34 3.84 5.59 -12.42
N TRP A 35 4.09 4.52 -11.64
CA TRP A 35 3.54 4.38 -10.29
C TRP A 35 4.05 5.47 -9.36
N ARG A 36 5.36 5.75 -9.37
CA ARG A 36 5.95 6.83 -8.57
C ARG A 36 5.31 8.18 -8.88
N LYS A 37 5.11 8.51 -10.17
CA LYS A 37 4.42 9.74 -10.60
C LYS A 37 2.97 9.80 -10.13
N ARG A 38 2.26 8.66 -10.14
CA ARG A 38 0.86 8.56 -9.72
C ARG A 38 0.69 8.44 -8.20
N GLY A 39 1.76 8.17 -7.47
CA GLY A 39 1.73 7.97 -6.02
C GLY A 39 1.03 6.68 -5.58
N HIS A 40 0.84 5.70 -6.46
CA HIS A 40 0.30 4.39 -6.10
C HIS A 40 0.83 3.28 -7.01
N VAL A 41 0.85 2.05 -6.50
CA VAL A 41 1.21 0.83 -7.24
C VAL A 41 -0.04 0.08 -7.70
N GLY A 42 0.05 -0.61 -8.83
CA GLY A 42 -1.03 -1.49 -9.32
C GLY A 42 -1.28 -2.68 -8.38
N ALA A 43 -2.56 -2.99 -8.15
CA ALA A 43 -2.99 -4.01 -7.19
C ALA A 43 -2.41 -5.41 -7.50
N GLU A 44 -2.20 -5.72 -8.77
CA GLU A 44 -1.63 -6.98 -9.25
C GLU A 44 -0.17 -7.18 -8.79
N SER A 45 0.56 -6.08 -8.58
CA SER A 45 1.98 -6.11 -8.23
C SER A 45 2.21 -6.11 -6.70
N ILE A 46 1.19 -5.79 -5.92
CA ILE A 46 1.26 -5.71 -4.45
C ILE A 46 1.70 -7.02 -3.79
N PRO A 47 1.16 -8.21 -4.13
CA PRO A 47 1.55 -9.44 -3.44
C PRO A 47 3.05 -9.75 -3.56
N THR A 48 3.63 -9.52 -4.75
CA THR A 48 5.05 -9.74 -5.00
C THR A 48 5.90 -8.70 -4.26
N LEU A 49 5.54 -7.42 -4.32
CA LEU A 49 6.25 -6.36 -3.60
C LEU A 49 6.19 -6.56 -2.07
N CYS A 50 5.06 -7.02 -1.53
CA CYS A 50 4.94 -7.35 -0.11
C CYS A 50 5.92 -8.45 0.31
N LYS A 51 6.04 -9.52 -0.50
CA LYS A 51 7.00 -10.59 -0.24
C LYS A 51 8.44 -10.06 -0.22
N MET A 52 8.80 -9.22 -1.19
CA MET A 52 10.13 -8.60 -1.27
C MET A 52 10.41 -7.65 -0.10
N ALA A 53 9.41 -6.89 0.32
CA ALA A 53 9.52 -5.92 1.41
C ALA A 53 9.49 -6.56 2.81
N GLY A 54 9.17 -7.85 2.92
CA GLY A 54 8.95 -8.52 4.21
C GLY A 54 7.71 -8.00 4.94
N ILE A 55 6.66 -7.65 4.19
CA ILE A 55 5.36 -7.18 4.71
C ILE A 55 4.30 -8.25 4.42
N SER A 56 3.31 -8.41 5.31
CA SER A 56 2.19 -9.32 5.03
C SER A 56 1.39 -8.85 3.80
N VAL A 57 1.03 -9.79 2.93
CA VAL A 57 0.24 -9.51 1.73
C VAL A 57 -1.10 -8.88 2.09
N THR A 58 -1.72 -9.32 3.20
CA THR A 58 -2.98 -8.76 3.71
C THR A 58 -2.86 -7.28 4.05
N THR A 59 -1.78 -6.86 4.69
CA THR A 59 -1.52 -5.45 4.99
C THR A 59 -1.33 -4.64 3.72
N GLY A 60 -0.56 -5.14 2.75
CA GLY A 60 -0.37 -4.45 1.47
C GLY A 60 -1.66 -4.27 0.68
N LEU A 61 -2.49 -5.31 0.59
CA LEU A 61 -3.79 -5.25 -0.08
C LEU A 61 -4.75 -4.29 0.61
N ALA A 62 -4.75 -4.26 1.95
CA ALA A 62 -5.54 -3.28 2.71
C ALA A 62 -5.11 -1.84 2.40
N ILE A 63 -3.80 -1.56 2.37
CA ILE A 63 -3.27 -0.24 2.01
C ILE A 63 -3.68 0.13 0.58
N CYS A 64 -3.53 -0.80 -0.37
CA CYS A 64 -3.93 -0.61 -1.76
C CYS A 64 -5.44 -0.31 -1.90
N ALA A 65 -6.29 -1.02 -1.16
CA ALA A 65 -7.73 -0.78 -1.17
C ALA A 65 -8.10 0.59 -0.61
N ILE A 66 -7.46 1.01 0.48
CA ILE A 66 -7.67 2.33 1.08
C ILE A 66 -7.20 3.45 0.15
N GLU A 67 -6.10 3.25 -0.58
CA GLU A 67 -5.61 4.20 -1.60
C GLU A 67 -6.55 4.37 -2.78
N GLY A 68 -7.34 3.34 -3.13
CA GLY A 68 -8.36 3.42 -4.15
C GLY A 68 -9.54 4.36 -3.80
N ILE A 69 -9.68 4.76 -2.54
CA ILE A 69 -10.75 5.64 -2.08
C ILE A 69 -10.43 7.09 -2.46
N LYS A 70 -11.10 7.58 -3.51
CA LYS A 70 -10.89 8.93 -4.05
C LYS A 70 -11.28 10.06 -3.08
N ASN A 71 -12.30 9.84 -2.26
CA ASN A 71 -12.74 10.83 -1.29
C ASN A 71 -11.78 10.83 -0.09
N LYS A 72 -11.04 11.93 0.08
CA LYS A 72 -10.01 12.08 1.11
C LYS A 72 -10.57 12.01 2.53
N GLU A 73 -11.77 12.55 2.76
CA GLU A 73 -12.44 12.55 4.06
C GLU A 73 -12.85 11.13 4.45
N LYS A 74 -13.52 10.40 3.55
CA LYS A 74 -13.87 8.98 3.75
C LYS A 74 -12.64 8.10 3.97
N ARG A 75 -11.55 8.39 3.27
CA ARG A 75 -10.28 7.71 3.45
C ARG A 75 -9.72 7.96 4.87
N ALA A 76 -9.74 9.20 5.35
CA ALA A 76 -9.28 9.54 6.70
C ALA A 76 -10.13 8.88 7.79
N GLU A 77 -11.46 8.89 7.64
CA GLU A 77 -12.41 8.22 8.55
C GLU A 77 -12.15 6.71 8.64
N LEU A 78 -11.92 6.05 7.50
CA LEU A 78 -11.57 4.63 7.46
C LEU A 78 -10.24 4.34 8.13
N LEU A 79 -9.24 5.21 7.97
CA LEU A 79 -7.95 5.06 8.63
C LEU A 79 -8.04 5.18 10.14
N GLU A 80 -8.86 6.12 10.63
CA GLU A 80 -9.15 6.26 12.04
C GLU A 80 -9.85 5.01 12.58
N THR A 81 -10.81 4.46 11.83
CA THR A 81 -11.55 3.25 12.20
C THR A 81 -10.68 1.98 12.18
N LEU A 82 -9.80 1.83 11.18
CA LEU A 82 -8.91 0.67 11.02
C LEU A 82 -7.71 0.69 11.99
N SER A 83 -7.44 1.82 12.63
CA SER A 83 -6.51 1.90 13.76
C SER A 83 -7.08 1.11 14.95
N PHE A 84 -6.76 -0.19 15.01
CA PHE A 84 -7.13 -1.11 16.09
C PHE A 84 -6.71 -0.65 17.50
N LYS A 85 -5.89 0.41 17.64
CA LYS A 85 -5.67 1.08 18.93
C LYS A 85 -6.96 1.62 19.56
N GLN A 86 -8.00 1.89 18.78
CA GLN A 86 -9.29 2.41 19.27
C GLN A 86 -10.49 1.48 19.04
N ALA A 87 -10.31 0.26 18.55
CA ALA A 87 -11.43 -0.66 18.29
C ALA A 87 -12.34 -0.85 19.53
N ARG A 88 -11.76 -0.92 20.74
CA ARG A 88 -12.52 -0.99 22.00
C ARG A 88 -13.28 0.30 22.34
N ARG A 89 -12.79 1.48 21.93
CA ARG A 89 -13.45 2.77 22.17
C ARG A 89 -14.62 2.99 21.20
N ALA A 90 -14.45 2.64 19.93
CA ALA A 90 -15.49 2.76 18.91
C ALA A 90 -16.69 1.84 19.20
N VAL A 91 -16.43 0.60 19.67
CA VAL A 91 -17.50 -0.32 20.11
C VAL A 91 -18.21 0.21 21.36
N LYS A 92 -17.48 0.79 22.31
CA LYS A 92 -18.06 1.33 23.55
C LYS A 92 -18.96 2.55 23.30
N LEU A 93 -18.63 3.42 22.34
CA LEU A 93 -19.43 4.60 21.98
C LEU A 93 -20.70 4.28 21.18
N ARG A 94 -20.76 3.13 20.51
CA ARG A 94 -21.96 2.69 19.76
C ARG A 94 -22.94 1.85 20.60
N LEU A 95 -22.55 1.44 21.80
CA LEU A 95 -23.36 0.64 22.72
C LEU A 95 -23.79 1.41 23.98
N SER A 96 -23.49 2.71 24.02
CA SER A 96 -23.93 3.68 25.03
C SER A 96 -24.92 4.64 24.41
#